data_AF-A0A519QZ68-F1
#
_entry.id   AF-A0A519QZ68-F1
#
_cell.length_a   1.000
_cell.length_b   1.000
_cell.length_c   1.000
_cell.angle_alpha   90.00
_cell.angle_beta   90.00
_cell.angle_gamma   90.00
#
_symmetry.space_group_name_H-M   'P 1'
#
loop_
_entity.id
_entity.type
_entity.pdbx_description
1 polymer ?
#
loop_
_entity_poly.entity_id
_entity_poly.type
_entity_poly.pdbx_seq_one_letter_code
_entity_poly.pdbx_strand_id
1 'polypeptide(L)'
;MMFLRGHMQNAYVTHDLDKAIEIIGNQYDMEPFQRIDPVLTIKTPKGNQPMANRVASYWAGGLNIEIIQPVSGYVDDYLAMLPSDKTDCVPRFHHISLRRDDEAEMRKEIAALGLPLAFEGPLTSEADIPPLIFVYLDGRKSLGHYVEFTWKSPEAWQFVGWPEGRPVW
;
A
#
# COMPACT_ATOMS: atom_id res chain seq x y z
N MET A 1 -12.57 17.18 11.76
CA MET A 1 -12.23 15.98 10.96
C MET A 1 -10.76 15.69 11.15
N MET A 2 -10.37 14.49 11.58
CA MET A 2 -8.95 14.08 11.64
C MET A 2 -8.70 13.11 10.48
N PHE A 3 -8.16 13.61 9.37
CA PHE A 3 -8.02 12.81 8.14
C PHE A 3 -7.07 11.62 8.30
N LEU A 4 -6.03 11.74 9.13
CA LEU A 4 -5.03 10.69 9.35
C LEU A 4 -5.45 9.59 10.35
N ARG A 5 -6.71 9.59 10.81
CA ARG A 5 -7.22 8.49 11.66
C ARG A 5 -7.11 7.15 10.93
N GLY A 6 -7.01 6.06 11.68
CA GLY A 6 -6.99 4.71 11.10
C GLY A 6 -5.72 4.38 10.33
N HIS A 7 -4.61 5.08 10.61
CA HIS A 7 -3.29 4.71 10.09
C HIS A 7 -2.96 3.28 10.55
N MET A 8 -2.80 2.38 9.59
CA MET A 8 -2.61 0.96 9.84
C MET A 8 -1.38 0.38 9.12
N GLN A 9 -0.80 1.10 8.16
CA GLN A 9 0.32 0.60 7.35
C GLN A 9 1.34 1.69 7.08
N ASN A 10 2.62 1.30 7.13
CA ASN A 10 3.71 2.01 6.49
C ASN A 10 4.23 1.15 5.34
N ALA A 11 4.23 1.71 4.14
CA ALA A 11 4.67 1.00 2.96
C ALA A 11 5.91 1.63 2.35
N TYR A 12 6.81 0.76 1.95
CA TYR A 12 8.10 1.09 1.38
C TYR A 12 8.20 0.51 -0.03
N VAL A 13 8.96 1.17 -0.90
CA VAL A 13 9.29 0.68 -2.23
C VAL A 13 10.75 0.29 -2.32
N THR A 14 11.07 -0.70 -3.16
CA THR A 14 12.44 -1.17 -3.42
C THR A 14 12.63 -1.54 -4.89
N HIS A 15 13.87 -1.50 -5.37
CA HIS A 15 14.24 -2.08 -6.67
C HIS A 15 14.25 -3.62 -6.65
N ASP A 16 14.41 -4.24 -5.49
CA ASP A 16 14.53 -5.71 -5.32
C ASP A 16 13.87 -6.15 -4.00
N LEU A 17 12.76 -6.88 -4.10
CA LEU A 17 11.97 -7.31 -2.95
C LEU A 17 12.72 -8.32 -2.07
N ASP A 18 13.44 -9.26 -2.69
CA ASP A 18 14.06 -10.36 -1.96
C ASP A 18 15.24 -9.84 -1.11
N LYS A 19 16.05 -8.94 -1.68
CA LYS A 19 17.12 -8.26 -0.92
C LYS A 19 16.58 -7.32 0.14
N ALA A 20 15.49 -6.61 -0.14
CA ALA A 20 14.86 -5.74 0.85
C ALA A 20 14.39 -6.53 2.08
N ILE A 21 13.73 -7.67 1.86
CA ILE A 21 13.32 -8.58 2.93
C ILE A 21 14.52 -9.10 3.71
N GLU A 22 15.61 -9.48 3.04
CA GLU A 22 16.85 -9.90 3.72
C GLU A 22 17.40 -8.78 4.61
N ILE A 23 17.50 -7.55 4.08
CA ILE A 23 18.01 -6.38 4.83
C ILE A 23 17.19 -6.15 6.09
N ILE A 24 15.86 -6.07 5.98
CA ILE A 24 15.02 -5.71 7.13
C ILE A 24 14.73 -6.90 8.05
N GLY A 25 14.66 -8.12 7.51
CA GLY A 25 14.54 -9.35 8.30
C GLY A 25 15.74 -9.53 9.21
N ASN A 26 16.95 -9.44 8.67
CA ASN A 26 18.18 -9.56 9.45
C ASN A 26 18.36 -8.45 10.49
N GLN A 27 17.95 -7.22 10.15
CA GLN A 27 18.16 -6.05 11.01
C GLN A 27 17.10 -5.90 12.11
N TYR A 28 15.85 -6.29 11.84
CA TYR A 28 14.70 -5.98 12.69
C TYR A 28 13.84 -7.19 13.07
N ASP A 29 14.28 -8.42 12.78
CA ASP A 29 13.56 -9.66 13.11
C ASP A 29 12.14 -9.70 12.49
N MET A 30 12.03 -9.18 11.27
CA MET A 30 10.77 -9.10 10.54
C MET A 30 10.57 -10.34 9.68
N GLU A 31 10.18 -11.46 10.29
CA GLU A 31 9.83 -12.67 9.55
C GLU A 31 8.76 -13.53 10.26
N PRO A 32 7.99 -14.35 9.53
CA PRO A 32 7.93 -14.45 8.06
C PRO A 32 7.03 -13.39 7.40
N PHE A 33 7.37 -12.98 6.17
CA PHE A 33 6.51 -12.13 5.33
C PHE A 33 5.46 -12.94 4.57
N GLN A 34 4.23 -12.43 4.51
CA GLN A 34 3.26 -12.83 3.49
C GLN A 34 3.66 -12.19 2.16
N ARG A 35 3.68 -12.97 1.06
CA ARG A 35 4.10 -12.48 -0.26
C ARG A 35 3.00 -12.66 -1.29
N ILE A 36 2.80 -11.65 -2.14
CA ILE A 36 1.86 -11.68 -3.26
C ILE A 36 2.44 -10.91 -4.46
N ASP A 37 2.12 -11.34 -5.67
CA ASP A 37 2.54 -10.69 -6.92
C ASP A 37 1.31 -10.18 -7.69
N PRO A 38 0.69 -9.07 -7.24
CA PRO A 38 -0.56 -8.60 -7.82
C PRO A 38 -0.35 -8.08 -9.25
N VAL A 39 -1.23 -8.53 -10.14
CA VAL A 39 -1.42 -7.98 -11.49
C VAL A 39 -2.83 -7.42 -11.56
N LEU A 40 -2.93 -6.11 -11.76
CA LEU A 40 -4.16 -5.34 -11.57
C LEU A 40 -4.45 -4.47 -12.79
N THR A 41 -5.73 -4.17 -13.00
CA THR A 41 -6.15 -3.01 -13.80
C THR A 41 -6.58 -1.92 -12.85
N ILE A 42 -5.84 -0.81 -12.83
CA ILE A 42 -6.09 0.34 -11.96
C ILE A 42 -6.64 1.52 -12.75
N LYS A 43 -7.37 2.39 -12.08
CA LYS A 43 -7.84 3.67 -12.62
C LYS A 43 -6.85 4.76 -12.27
N THR A 44 -6.45 5.52 -13.28
CA THR A 44 -5.47 6.61 -13.18
C THR A 44 -6.05 7.90 -13.78
N PRO A 45 -5.40 9.06 -13.59
CA PRO A 45 -5.75 10.27 -14.34
C PRO A 45 -5.70 10.11 -15.87
N LYS A 46 -4.99 9.09 -16.39
CA LYS A 46 -4.87 8.77 -17.82
C LYS A 46 -5.87 7.70 -18.29
N GLY A 47 -6.82 7.30 -17.43
CA GLY A 47 -7.74 6.19 -17.67
C GLY A 47 -7.27 4.88 -17.04
N ASN A 48 -7.88 3.77 -17.43
CA ASN A 48 -7.53 2.45 -16.91
C ASN A 48 -6.15 2.01 -17.44
N GLN A 49 -5.29 1.52 -16.56
CA GLN A 49 -3.93 1.10 -16.87
C GLN A 49 -3.60 -0.23 -16.17
N PRO A 50 -2.80 -1.11 -16.78
CA PRO A 50 -2.28 -2.29 -16.11
C PRO A 50 -1.20 -1.89 -15.10
N MET A 51 -1.08 -2.63 -14.00
CA MET A 51 -0.02 -2.49 -13.01
C MET A 51 0.36 -3.88 -12.49
N ALA A 52 1.66 -4.15 -12.40
CA ALA A 52 2.18 -5.35 -11.77
C ALA A 52 3.23 -4.98 -10.72
N ASN A 53 3.10 -5.56 -9.53
CA ASN A 53 4.03 -5.39 -8.42
C ASN A 53 4.38 -6.76 -7.82
N ARG A 54 5.46 -6.82 -7.04
CA ARG A 54 5.68 -7.84 -6.02
C ARG A 54 5.56 -7.18 -4.66
N VAL A 55 4.92 -7.85 -3.71
CA VAL A 55 4.63 -7.28 -2.40
C VAL A 55 4.98 -8.28 -1.31
N ALA A 56 5.58 -7.78 -0.24
CA ALA A 56 5.75 -8.49 1.01
C ALA A 56 5.12 -7.70 2.16
N SER A 57 4.33 -8.37 2.99
CA SER A 57 3.59 -7.77 4.08
C SER A 57 3.89 -8.47 5.40
N TYR A 58 4.13 -7.69 6.45
CA TYR A 58 4.41 -8.18 7.80
C TYR A 58 3.68 -7.32 8.84
N TRP A 59 3.14 -7.95 9.88
CA TRP A 59 2.46 -7.24 10.95
C TRP A 59 3.34 -7.10 12.18
N ALA A 60 3.86 -5.90 12.42
CA ALA A 60 4.59 -5.52 13.63
C ALA A 60 3.61 -5.03 14.70
N GLY A 61 2.92 -5.97 15.35
CA GLY A 61 1.79 -5.65 16.22
C GLY A 61 0.63 -5.06 15.41
N GLY A 62 0.07 -3.93 15.83
CA GLY A 62 -1.03 -3.24 15.16
C GLY A 62 -0.67 -2.50 13.86
N LEU A 63 0.62 -2.38 13.53
CA LEU A 63 1.11 -1.70 12.32
C LEU A 63 1.55 -2.73 11.27
N ASN A 64 1.01 -2.61 10.06
CA ASN A 64 1.50 -3.35 8.91
C ASN A 64 2.72 -2.65 8.30
N ILE A 65 3.76 -3.42 8.00
CA ILE A 65 4.89 -2.99 7.20
C ILE A 65 4.82 -3.72 5.87
N GLU A 66 4.68 -2.94 4.81
CA GLU A 66 4.61 -3.43 3.44
C GLU A 66 5.86 -3.02 2.67
N ILE A 67 6.42 -3.93 1.88
CA ILE A 67 7.48 -3.65 0.91
C ILE A 67 6.96 -4.00 -0.48
N ILE A 68 7.11 -3.05 -1.40
CA ILE A 68 6.62 -3.16 -2.78
C ILE A 68 7.81 -3.05 -3.73
N GLN A 69 7.93 -4.00 -4.65
CA GLN A 69 8.77 -3.88 -5.83
C GLN A 69 7.87 -3.61 -7.05
N PRO A 70 7.93 -2.42 -7.66
CA PRO A 70 7.25 -2.18 -8.94
C PRO A 70 7.86 -3.04 -10.04
N VAL A 71 7.02 -3.72 -10.84
CA VAL A 71 7.47 -4.63 -11.90
C VAL A 71 7.22 -4.05 -13.29
N SER A 72 5.96 -3.72 -13.62
CA SER A 72 5.60 -3.22 -14.95
C SER A 72 4.26 -2.47 -14.97
N GLY A 73 3.98 -1.76 -16.07
CA GLY A 73 2.76 -1.00 -16.26
C GLY A 73 2.83 0.38 -15.62
N TYR A 74 1.74 0.82 -14.99
CA TYR A 74 1.64 2.13 -14.34
C TYR A 74 2.30 2.08 -12.96
N VAL A 75 3.61 2.30 -12.92
CA VAL A 75 4.42 2.20 -11.69
C VAL A 75 5.23 3.46 -11.38
N ASP A 76 5.08 4.52 -12.18
CA ASP A 76 5.86 5.76 -12.05
C ASP A 76 5.71 6.40 -10.66
N ASP A 77 4.53 6.31 -10.05
CA ASP A 77 4.29 6.85 -8.71
C ASP A 77 5.14 6.15 -7.64
N TYR A 78 5.36 4.84 -7.77
CA TYR A 78 6.28 4.07 -6.91
C TYR A 78 7.74 4.40 -7.22
N LEU A 79 8.10 4.46 -8.51
CA LEU A 79 9.48 4.76 -8.95
C LEU A 79 9.94 6.16 -8.51
N ALA A 80 9.02 7.11 -8.32
CA ALA A 80 9.32 8.48 -7.92
C ALA A 80 10.02 8.59 -6.54
N MET A 81 9.93 7.55 -5.70
CA MET A 81 10.58 7.51 -4.38
C MET A 81 11.89 6.70 -4.38
N LEU A 82 12.22 6.03 -5.49
CA LEU A 82 13.41 5.20 -5.59
C LEU A 82 14.62 6.00 -6.09
N PRO A 83 15.83 5.66 -5.63
CA PRO A 83 17.05 6.24 -6.16
C PRO A 83 17.24 5.83 -7.63
N SER A 84 17.96 6.66 -8.39
CA SER A 84 18.31 6.34 -9.79
C SER A 84 19.23 5.12 -9.91
N ASP A 85 20.03 4.85 -8.88
CA ASP A 85 20.83 3.63 -8.79
C ASP A 85 19.93 2.42 -8.54
N LYS A 86 19.75 1.60 -9.58
CA LYS A 86 18.92 0.39 -9.52
C LYS A 86 19.54 -0.74 -8.69
N THR A 87 20.81 -0.62 -8.32
CA THR A 87 21.48 -1.60 -7.46
C THR A 87 21.24 -1.34 -5.98
N ASP A 88 20.77 -0.14 -5.62
CA ASP A 88 20.34 0.20 -4.27
C ASP A 88 19.00 -0.48 -3.96
N CYS A 89 19.07 -1.53 -3.14
CA CYS A 89 17.90 -2.35 -2.77
C CYS A 89 17.32 -1.95 -1.40
N VAL A 90 17.77 -0.84 -0.81
CA VAL A 90 17.29 -0.40 0.50
C VAL A 90 15.85 0.14 0.34
N PRO A 91 14.88 -0.32 1.13
CA PRO A 91 13.51 0.19 1.06
C PRO A 91 13.43 1.71 1.27
N ARG A 92 12.56 2.39 0.52
CA ARG A 92 12.27 3.83 0.64
C ARG A 92 10.83 4.02 1.03
N PHE A 93 10.58 4.85 2.04
CA PHE A 93 9.22 5.11 2.48
C PHE A 93 8.40 5.74 1.34
N HIS A 94 7.24 5.16 1.05
CA HIS A 94 6.40 5.56 -0.08
C HIS A 94 5.07 6.16 0.36
N HIS A 95 4.39 5.48 1.28
CA HIS A 95 3.06 5.91 1.69
C HIS A 95 2.66 5.37 3.07
N ILE A 96 1.68 6.05 3.66
CA ILE A 96 0.86 5.52 4.75
C ILE A 96 -0.45 4.99 4.18
N SER A 97 -1.03 3.99 4.84
CA SER A 97 -2.39 3.53 4.56
C SER A 97 -3.34 3.82 5.71
N LEU A 98 -4.50 4.38 5.36
CA LEU A 98 -5.56 4.80 6.26
C LEU A 98 -6.79 3.92 6.04
N ARG A 99 -7.10 3.09 7.03
CA ARG A 99 -8.27 2.22 7.02
C ARG A 99 -9.56 3.02 7.15
N ARG A 100 -10.58 2.62 6.39
CA ARG A 100 -11.99 2.96 6.64
C ARG A 100 -12.86 1.70 6.56
N ASP A 101 -13.94 1.70 7.34
CA ASP A 101 -14.90 0.59 7.39
C ASP A 101 -16.12 0.85 6.48
N ASP A 102 -16.31 2.09 6.04
CA ASP A 102 -17.37 2.52 5.13
C ASP A 102 -16.76 3.17 3.88
N GLU A 103 -17.00 2.58 2.71
CA GLU A 103 -16.48 3.05 1.43
C GLU A 103 -17.08 4.40 1.02
N ALA A 104 -18.38 4.60 1.22
CA ALA A 104 -19.06 5.81 0.78
C ALA A 104 -18.58 7.03 1.60
N GLU A 105 -18.43 6.86 2.91
CA GLU A 105 -17.84 7.89 3.77
C GLU A 105 -16.36 8.12 3.46
N MET A 106 -15.59 7.05 3.19
CA MET A 106 -14.20 7.18 2.72
C MET A 106 -14.11 8.06 1.47
N ARG A 107 -14.98 7.86 0.48
CA ARG A 107 -15.00 8.67 -0.75
C ARG A 107 -15.35 10.13 -0.49
N LYS A 108 -16.27 10.41 0.44
CA LYS A 108 -16.57 11.79 0.86
C LYS A 108 -15.37 12.44 1.55
N GLU A 109 -14.67 11.71 2.41
CA GLU A 109 -13.44 12.20 3.07
C GLU A 109 -12.34 12.51 2.04
N ILE A 110 -12.10 11.62 1.09
CA ILE A 110 -11.12 11.82 0.00
C ILE A 110 -11.46 13.09 -0.79
N ALA A 111 -12.72 13.26 -1.18
CA ALA A 111 -13.17 14.44 -1.91
C ALA A 111 -12.96 15.74 -1.09
N ALA A 112 -13.23 15.70 0.21
CA ALA A 112 -13.02 16.84 1.11
C ALA A 112 -11.54 17.16 1.37
N LEU A 113 -10.67 16.15 1.36
CA LEU A 113 -9.23 16.31 1.56
C LEU A 113 -8.55 17.01 0.38
N GLY A 114 -9.04 16.81 -0.85
CA GLY A 114 -8.66 17.59 -2.03
C GLY A 114 -7.24 17.32 -2.56
N LEU A 115 -6.60 16.22 -2.16
CA LEU A 115 -5.32 15.81 -2.73
C LEU A 115 -5.51 15.22 -4.14
N PRO A 116 -4.53 15.39 -5.07
CA PRO A 116 -4.62 14.80 -6.40
C PRO A 116 -4.66 13.27 -6.34
N LEU A 117 -5.47 12.66 -7.21
CA LEU A 117 -5.45 11.21 -7.41
C LEU A 117 -4.14 10.81 -8.10
N ALA A 118 -3.40 9.88 -7.50
CA ALA A 118 -2.33 9.16 -8.17
C ALA A 118 -2.94 7.98 -8.95
N PHE A 119 -3.58 7.06 -8.23
CA PHE A 119 -4.36 5.97 -8.82
C PHE A 119 -5.32 5.34 -7.79
N GLU A 120 -6.31 4.60 -8.26
CA GLU A 120 -7.18 3.76 -7.42
C GLU A 120 -7.38 2.40 -8.09
N GLY A 121 -7.68 1.38 -7.32
CA GLY A 121 -7.99 0.07 -7.89
C GLY A 121 -8.78 -0.79 -6.93
N PRO A 122 -9.57 -1.73 -7.46
CA PRO A 122 -9.90 -2.91 -6.69
C PRO A 122 -8.65 -3.79 -6.57
N LEU A 123 -8.50 -4.49 -5.45
CA LEU A 123 -7.67 -5.70 -5.40
C LEU A 123 -8.57 -6.91 -5.65
N THR A 124 -9.23 -6.93 -6.81
CA THR A 124 -9.89 -8.15 -7.30
C THR A 124 -8.86 -8.85 -8.16
N SER A 125 -8.14 -9.83 -7.61
CA SER A 125 -7.49 -10.81 -8.47
C SER A 125 -8.58 -11.64 -9.16
N GLU A 126 -8.21 -12.43 -10.16
CA GLU A 126 -9.13 -13.44 -10.73
C GLU A 126 -9.53 -14.54 -9.72
N ALA A 127 -9.00 -14.52 -8.49
CA ALA A 127 -9.40 -15.39 -7.39
C ALA A 127 -10.46 -14.72 -6.50
N ASP A 128 -11.19 -15.53 -5.73
CA ASP A 128 -12.30 -15.18 -4.81
C ASP A 128 -11.91 -14.24 -3.63
N ILE A 129 -11.08 -13.23 -3.86
CA ILE A 129 -10.75 -12.22 -2.85
C ILE A 129 -12.00 -11.33 -2.64
N PRO A 130 -12.51 -11.22 -1.40
CA PRO A 130 -13.65 -10.35 -1.14
C PRO A 130 -13.33 -8.88 -1.45
N PRO A 131 -14.35 -8.01 -1.62
CA PRO A 131 -14.16 -6.65 -2.10
C PRO A 131 -13.13 -5.84 -1.29
N LEU A 132 -12.17 -5.26 -2.00
CA LEU A 132 -11.13 -4.36 -1.47
C LEU A 132 -10.94 -3.21 -2.43
N ILE A 133 -10.81 -2.00 -1.90
CA ILE A 133 -10.53 -0.78 -2.65
C ILE A 133 -9.38 -0.03 -1.98
N PHE A 134 -8.41 0.37 -2.79
CA PHE A 134 -7.38 1.32 -2.41
C PHE A 134 -7.46 2.58 -3.26
N VAL A 135 -7.19 3.73 -2.65
CA VAL A 135 -7.13 5.03 -3.32
C VAL A 135 -5.86 5.75 -2.88
N TYR A 136 -4.93 5.95 -3.82
CA TYR A 136 -3.67 6.64 -3.59
C TYR A 136 -3.81 8.11 -3.97
N LEU A 137 -3.47 8.97 -3.02
CA LEU A 137 -3.49 10.42 -3.19
C LEU A 137 -2.08 10.98 -3.08
N ASP A 138 -1.75 11.95 -3.93
CA ASP A 138 -0.46 12.62 -3.95
C ASP A 138 -0.35 13.67 -2.82
N GLY A 139 0.09 13.19 -1.65
CA GLY A 139 0.39 14.01 -0.48
C GLY A 139 1.80 14.61 -0.47
N ARG A 140 2.61 14.43 -1.52
CA ARG A 140 4.05 14.75 -1.46
C ARG A 140 4.35 16.21 -1.20
N LYS A 141 3.49 17.12 -1.68
CA LYS A 141 3.64 18.56 -1.44
C LYS A 141 3.49 18.97 0.02
N SER A 142 2.78 18.18 0.84
CA SER A 142 2.51 18.51 2.24
C SER A 142 3.19 17.56 3.23
N LEU A 143 3.34 16.29 2.89
CA LEU A 143 3.84 15.24 3.77
C LEU A 143 5.14 14.59 3.25
N GLY A 144 5.54 14.86 2.01
CA GLY A 144 6.68 14.21 1.37
C GLY A 144 6.43 12.77 0.93
N HIS A 145 5.21 12.25 1.06
CA HIS A 145 4.83 10.89 0.68
C HIS A 145 3.38 10.81 0.19
N TYR A 146 2.98 9.69 -0.42
CA TYR A 146 1.58 9.46 -0.80
C TYR A 146 0.74 9.06 0.42
N VAL A 147 -0.58 9.24 0.31
CA VAL A 147 -1.55 8.81 1.30
C VAL A 147 -2.51 7.84 0.63
N GLU A 148 -2.57 6.61 1.12
CA GLU A 148 -3.55 5.63 0.69
C GLU A 148 -4.73 5.63 1.65
N PHE A 149 -5.94 5.61 1.10
CA PHE A 149 -7.14 5.21 1.80
C PHE A 149 -7.53 3.81 1.37
N THR A 150 -7.80 2.95 2.34
CA THR A 150 -8.16 1.56 2.08
C THR A 150 -9.45 1.20 2.77
N TRP A 151 -10.34 0.60 1.99
CA TRP A 151 -11.54 -0.06 2.47
C TRP A 151 -11.49 -1.53 2.04
N LYS A 152 -11.92 -2.43 2.92
CA LYS A 152 -12.15 -3.84 2.59
C LYS A 152 -13.48 -4.28 3.21
N SER A 153 -14.12 -5.25 2.59
CA SER A 153 -15.22 -5.96 3.23
C SER A 153 -14.72 -6.66 4.50
N PRO A 154 -15.61 -6.97 5.47
CA PRO A 154 -15.25 -7.72 6.67
C PRO A 154 -14.50 -9.04 6.35
N GLU A 155 -14.92 -9.75 5.31
CA GLU A 155 -14.32 -11.01 4.87
C GLU A 155 -12.92 -10.78 4.31
N ALA A 156 -12.71 -9.72 3.52
CA ALA A 156 -11.38 -9.37 3.02
C ALA A 156 -10.44 -8.96 4.15
N TRP A 157 -10.94 -8.31 5.21
CA TRP A 157 -10.12 -8.04 6.39
C TRP A 157 -9.67 -9.31 7.09
N GLN A 158 -10.57 -10.27 7.31
CA GLN A 158 -10.21 -11.58 7.86
C GLN A 158 -9.17 -12.28 6.99
N PHE A 159 -9.34 -12.23 5.66
CA PHE A 159 -8.42 -12.86 4.71
C PHE A 159 -6.99 -12.31 4.79
N VAL A 160 -6.82 -10.99 4.93
CA VAL A 160 -5.48 -10.37 5.01
C VAL A 160 -4.84 -10.45 6.40
N GLY A 161 -5.41 -11.25 7.31
CA GLY A 161 -4.85 -11.48 8.64
C GLY A 161 -4.83 -10.23 9.51
N TRP A 162 -5.93 -9.44 9.44
CA TRP A 162 -6.28 -8.28 10.28
C TRP A 162 -5.60 -8.25 11.65
N PRO A 163 -5.26 -7.07 12.23
CA PRO A 163 -4.59 -7.00 13.53
C PRO A 163 -5.53 -7.36 14.71
N GLU A 164 -6.55 -8.19 14.49
CA GLU A 164 -7.39 -8.73 15.55
C GLU A 164 -6.51 -9.43 16.59
N GLY A 165 -6.61 -8.97 17.84
CA GLY A 165 -5.77 -9.47 18.93
C GLY A 165 -4.32 -8.96 18.93
N ARG A 166 -3.93 -8.05 18.03
CA ARG A 166 -2.59 -7.44 18.05
C ARG A 166 -2.60 -6.11 18.81
N PRO A 167 -1.56 -5.83 19.60
CA PRO A 167 -1.50 -4.58 20.36
C PRO A 167 -1.37 -3.38 19.40
N VAL A 168 -2.27 -2.42 19.58
CA VAL A 168 -2.15 -1.07 19.00
C VAL A 168 -1.49 -0.23 20.09
N TRP A 169 -0.23 0.14 19.87
CA TRP A 169 0.54 0.98 20.79
C TRP A 169 0.39 2.46 20.41
#